data_AF-A0A2V9B0B3-F1
#
_entry.id   AF-A0A2V9B0B3-F1
#
_cell.length_a   1.000
_cell.length_b   1.000
_cell.length_c   1.000
_cell.angle_alpha   90.00
_cell.angle_beta   90.00
_cell.angle_gamma   90.00
#
_symmetry.space_group_name_H-M   'P 1'
#
loop_
_entity.id
_entity.type
_entity.pdbx_description
1 polymer ?
#
loop_
_entity_poly.entity_id
_entity_poly.type
_entity_poly.pdbx_seq_one_letter_code
_entity_poly.pdbx_strand_id
1 'polypeptide(L)'
;MRKHLIAIAVTVAGLLFGALAAAAQGSPGAGQSSDTSNPKHWYSPSRYNPARAFKKDSRTASEQLAANRDEDKKLTSQLQAHGVLPARTDLKDVCSAFRKVEDCVAALHASHNLKLKFNCVKWDMTGVKPGAGASSCAGPASDRAMSLAKTIRVLKPDASANAEEKTARKQAHDDMADAKS
;
A
#
# COMPACT_ATOMS: atom_id res chain seq x y z
N MET A 1 -14.27 39.00 19.37
CA MET A 1 -13.64 39.82 18.31
C MET A 1 -12.19 40.08 18.64
N ARG A 2 -11.31 40.17 17.62
CA ARG A 2 -9.84 40.42 17.58
C ARG A 2 -9.08 39.13 17.20
N LYS A 3 -8.95 38.78 15.92
CA LYS A 3 -8.16 39.36 14.80
C LYS A 3 -6.63 39.30 15.02
N HIS A 4 -6.03 38.28 14.39
CA HIS A 4 -4.74 38.12 13.69
C HIS A 4 -3.43 38.69 14.25
N LEU A 5 -2.34 37.94 14.04
CA LEU A 5 -1.12 38.29 13.25
C LEU A 5 -0.03 37.22 13.54
N ILE A 6 0.13 36.18 12.71
CA ILE A 6 1.21 36.00 11.72
C ILE A 6 2.55 36.65 12.11
N ALA A 7 3.54 35.81 12.40
CA ALA A 7 4.96 36.11 12.21
C ALA A 7 5.63 34.89 11.56
N ILE A 8 5.98 35.04 10.29
CA ILE A 8 6.78 34.10 9.49
C ILE A 8 8.25 34.41 9.79
N ALA A 9 8.99 33.43 10.30
CA ALA A 9 10.45 33.49 10.34
C ALA A 9 11.00 32.51 9.30
N VAL A 10 11.47 33.06 8.18
CA VAL A 10 12.26 32.35 7.18
C VAL A 10 13.71 32.35 7.68
N THR A 11 14.24 31.17 8.00
CA THR A 11 15.68 30.96 8.20
C THR A 11 16.20 30.02 7.13
N VAL A 12 16.89 30.61 6.16
CA VAL A 12 17.76 29.94 5.19
C VAL A 12 19.11 29.73 5.86
N ALA A 13 19.63 28.51 5.93
CA ALA A 13 21.07 28.28 6.08
C ALA A 13 21.47 26.81 5.83
N GLY A 14 22.42 26.61 4.90
CA GLY A 14 23.49 25.63 5.08
C GLY A 14 23.39 24.31 4.33
N LEU A 15 23.79 24.31 3.05
CA LEU A 15 24.34 23.13 2.39
C LEU A 15 25.73 22.81 2.97
N LEU A 16 25.95 21.60 3.48
CA LEU A 16 27.29 21.01 3.58
C LEU A 16 27.23 19.51 3.23
N PHE A 17 27.98 19.18 2.18
CA PHE A 17 28.30 17.82 1.73
C PHE A 17 29.34 17.21 2.67
N GLY A 18 29.09 15.98 3.15
CA GLY A 18 30.05 15.15 3.88
C GLY A 18 30.13 13.77 3.25
N ALA A 19 31.32 13.41 2.76
CA ALA A 19 31.61 12.22 1.97
C ALA A 19 31.48 10.90 2.74
N LEU A 20 31.08 9.84 2.05
CA LEU A 20 30.92 8.48 2.56
C LEU A 20 31.98 7.54 1.94
N ALA A 21 32.69 6.80 2.80
CA ALA A 21 33.26 5.45 2.64
C ALA A 21 34.26 5.19 1.47
N ALA A 22 35.18 4.22 1.48
CA ALA A 22 35.63 3.19 2.41
C ALA A 22 37.00 2.72 1.89
N ALA A 23 37.92 2.36 2.79
CA ALA A 23 39.10 1.58 2.45
C ALA A 23 38.70 0.10 2.42
N ALA A 24 38.89 -0.58 1.28
CA ALA A 24 38.79 -2.04 1.19
C ALA A 24 40.10 -2.57 0.59
N GLN A 25 40.75 -3.41 1.40
CA GLN A 25 42.03 -4.08 1.17
C GLN A 25 41.81 -5.39 0.39
N GLY A 26 42.74 -5.72 -0.51
CA GLY A 26 43.20 -7.10 -0.72
C GLY A 26 42.39 -8.02 -1.66
N SER A 27 42.96 -8.31 -2.83
CA SER A 27 43.00 -9.67 -3.41
C SER A 27 44.30 -10.34 -2.94
N PRO A 28 44.36 -11.65 -2.66
CA PRO A 28 44.45 -12.66 -3.73
C PRO A 28 43.90 -14.06 -3.34
N GLY A 29 43.87 -14.99 -4.30
CA GLY A 29 43.86 -16.41 -3.95
C GLY A 29 43.24 -17.34 -4.99
N ALA A 30 44.05 -17.81 -5.93
CA ALA A 30 43.77 -18.97 -6.75
C ALA A 30 43.92 -20.28 -5.94
N GLY A 31 43.09 -21.28 -6.23
CA GLY A 31 43.22 -22.64 -5.70
C GLY A 31 42.49 -23.63 -6.62
N GLN A 32 43.26 -24.47 -7.29
CA GLN A 32 42.86 -25.53 -8.23
C GLN A 32 42.55 -26.84 -7.49
N SER A 33 41.75 -27.70 -8.11
CA SER A 33 41.87 -29.18 -8.22
C SER A 33 40.44 -29.77 -8.38
N SER A 34 40.03 -30.17 -9.59
CA SER A 34 40.28 -31.43 -10.32
C SER A 34 39.20 -32.48 -10.04
N ASP A 35 38.40 -32.83 -11.06
CA ASP A 35 37.83 -34.17 -11.25
C ASP A 35 37.32 -34.36 -12.69
N THR A 36 38.17 -35.00 -13.49
CA THR A 36 37.95 -36.17 -14.36
C THR A 36 36.53 -36.52 -14.85
N SER A 37 36.32 -36.28 -16.15
CA SER A 37 35.59 -37.08 -17.18
C SER A 37 34.19 -37.65 -16.92
N ASN A 38 33.17 -37.13 -17.65
CA ASN A 38 32.39 -37.88 -18.66
C ASN A 38 31.41 -36.93 -19.42
N PRO A 39 31.30 -36.94 -20.77
CA PRO A 39 30.36 -36.07 -21.48
C PRO A 39 29.02 -36.78 -21.75
N LYS A 40 27.94 -35.97 -21.88
CA LYS A 40 26.54 -36.28 -22.25
C LYS A 40 25.55 -36.44 -21.10
N HIS A 41 24.81 -35.36 -20.84
CA HIS A 41 23.33 -35.33 -20.96
C HIS A 41 22.81 -33.89 -20.83
N TRP A 42 22.98 -33.06 -21.87
CA TRP A 42 22.26 -31.78 -21.92
C TRP A 42 20.80 -32.04 -22.26
N TYR A 43 19.98 -32.23 -21.23
CA TYR A 43 18.52 -31.95 -21.15
C TYR A 43 17.88 -32.87 -20.09
N SER A 44 17.34 -32.28 -19.02
CA SER A 44 16.47 -32.99 -18.06
C SER A 44 15.11 -32.29 -18.02
N PRO A 45 14.06 -32.82 -18.67
CA PRO A 45 12.74 -32.18 -18.69
C PRO A 45 11.89 -32.39 -17.43
N SER A 46 12.41 -33.04 -16.38
CA SER A 46 11.57 -33.57 -15.27
C SER A 46 11.43 -32.66 -14.04
N ARG A 47 11.68 -31.34 -14.15
CA ARG A 47 11.60 -30.41 -13.00
C ARG A 47 10.72 -29.18 -13.23
N TYR A 48 9.91 -29.17 -14.30
CA TYR A 48 8.86 -28.17 -14.45
C TYR A 48 7.54 -28.77 -13.96
N ASN A 49 7.19 -28.52 -12.70
CA ASN A 49 5.85 -28.79 -12.20
C ASN A 49 5.01 -27.50 -12.34
N PRO A 50 4.24 -27.32 -13.42
CA PRO A 50 3.48 -26.09 -13.67
C PRO A 50 2.41 -25.84 -12.58
N ALA A 51 2.07 -26.84 -11.77
CA ALA A 51 1.14 -26.68 -10.65
C ALA A 51 1.69 -25.80 -9.50
N ARG A 52 3.02 -25.60 -9.41
CA ARG A 52 3.60 -24.69 -8.40
C ARG A 52 3.61 -23.23 -8.83
N ALA A 53 3.40 -22.93 -10.12
CA ALA A 53 3.40 -21.56 -10.63
C ALA A 53 2.09 -20.79 -10.36
N PHE A 54 1.03 -21.45 -9.90
CA PHE A 54 -0.31 -20.85 -9.76
C PHE A 54 -0.80 -20.66 -8.32
N LYS A 55 0.01 -20.87 -7.28
CA LYS A 55 -0.35 -20.41 -5.93
C LYS A 55 0.00 -18.92 -5.76
N LYS A 56 -0.59 -18.08 -6.60
CA LYS A 56 -0.70 -16.65 -6.29
C LYS A 56 -1.98 -16.53 -5.47
N ASP A 57 -1.87 -16.30 -4.17
CA ASP A 57 -3.02 -16.11 -3.28
C ASP A 57 -4.03 -15.15 -3.92
N SER A 58 -5.09 -15.70 -4.52
CA SER A 58 -6.12 -14.97 -5.25
C SER A 58 -7.13 -14.31 -4.32
N ARG A 59 -6.94 -14.48 -3.00
CA ARG A 59 -7.83 -14.00 -1.95
C ARG A 59 -7.91 -12.48 -1.97
N THR A 60 -9.14 -11.99 -1.99
CA THR A 60 -9.50 -10.60 -1.74
C THR A 60 -9.14 -10.18 -0.31
N ALA A 61 -9.09 -8.88 -0.06
CA ALA A 61 -8.86 -8.34 1.28
C ALA A 61 -9.89 -8.84 2.29
N SER A 62 -11.15 -8.99 1.89
CA SER A 62 -12.21 -9.53 2.75
C SER A 62 -12.01 -11.00 3.09
N GLU A 63 -11.50 -11.80 2.16
CA GLU A 63 -11.16 -13.20 2.44
C GLU A 63 -9.94 -13.32 3.36
N GLN A 64 -8.98 -12.40 3.25
CA GLN A 64 -7.85 -12.29 4.18
C GLN A 64 -8.31 -11.93 5.60
N LEU A 65 -9.24 -10.98 5.73
CA LEU A 65 -9.85 -10.59 7.01
C LEU A 65 -10.72 -11.71 7.59
N ALA A 66 -11.52 -12.39 6.76
CA ALA A 66 -12.35 -13.50 7.19
C ALA A 66 -11.53 -14.70 7.71
N ALA A 67 -10.31 -14.88 7.20
CA ALA A 67 -9.38 -15.90 7.67
C ALA A 67 -8.75 -15.54 9.03
N ASN A 68 -8.67 -14.26 9.39
CA ASN A 68 -8.06 -13.76 10.63
C ASN A 68 -9.07 -12.92 11.43
N ARG A 69 -10.09 -13.57 11.99
CA ARG A 69 -11.25 -12.89 12.61
C ARG A 69 -10.90 -11.99 13.79
N ASP A 70 -9.87 -12.33 14.55
CA ASP A 70 -9.46 -11.52 15.70
C ASP A 70 -8.78 -10.22 15.24
N GLU A 71 -7.91 -10.31 14.21
CA GLU A 71 -7.31 -9.13 13.56
C GLU A 71 -8.40 -8.23 12.95
N ASP A 72 -9.38 -8.80 12.24
CA ASP A 72 -10.50 -8.05 11.63
C ASP A 72 -11.32 -7.29 12.68
N LYS A 73 -11.66 -7.94 13.80
CA LYS A 73 -12.41 -7.30 14.89
C LYS A 73 -11.63 -6.17 15.55
N LYS A 74 -10.35 -6.40 15.86
CA LYS A 74 -9.49 -5.41 16.52
C LYS A 74 -9.25 -4.20 15.61
N LEU A 75 -8.92 -4.45 14.34
CA LEU A 75 -8.69 -3.41 13.35
C LEU A 75 -9.98 -2.62 13.05
N THR A 76 -11.13 -3.29 12.90
CA THR A 76 -12.44 -2.62 12.74
C THR A 76 -12.72 -1.68 13.91
N SER A 77 -12.50 -2.15 15.15
CA SER A 77 -12.76 -1.36 16.36
C SER A 77 -11.84 -0.13 16.44
N GLN A 78 -10.55 -0.29 16.12
CA GLN A 78 -9.58 0.81 16.08
C GLN A 78 -9.96 1.87 15.05
N LEU A 79 -10.26 1.46 13.81
CA LEU A 79 -10.62 2.39 12.73
C LEU A 79 -11.92 3.13 13.03
N GLN A 80 -12.89 2.49 13.70
CA GLN A 80 -14.11 3.14 14.17
C GLN A 80 -13.84 4.15 15.29
N ALA A 81 -12.99 3.80 16.25
CA ALA A 81 -12.60 4.70 17.34
C ALA A 81 -11.89 5.97 16.81
N HIS A 82 -11.11 5.84 15.74
CA HIS A 82 -10.42 6.96 15.10
C HIS A 82 -11.30 7.75 14.11
N GLY A 83 -12.56 7.33 13.90
CA GLY A 83 -13.48 7.97 12.96
C GLY A 83 -13.13 7.77 11.48
N VAL A 84 -12.20 6.87 11.19
CA VAL A 84 -11.77 6.52 9.82
C VAL A 84 -12.79 5.59 9.16
N LEU A 85 -13.35 4.66 9.95
CA LEU A 85 -14.43 3.79 9.54
C LEU A 85 -15.73 4.26 10.22
N PRO A 86 -16.85 4.41 9.49
CA PRO A 86 -18.12 4.78 10.12
C PRO A 86 -18.54 3.74 11.17
N ALA A 87 -19.18 4.22 12.25
CA ALA A 87 -19.71 3.34 13.29
C ALA A 87 -20.68 2.31 12.68
N ARG A 88 -20.70 1.09 13.24
CA ARG A 88 -21.53 -0.04 12.78
C ARG A 88 -21.26 -0.51 11.35
N THR A 89 -20.09 -0.18 10.79
CA THR A 89 -19.65 -0.69 9.49
C THR A 89 -18.53 -1.69 9.71
N ASP A 90 -18.63 -2.87 9.08
CA ASP A 90 -17.59 -3.90 9.14
C ASP A 90 -16.49 -3.65 8.10
N LEU A 91 -15.23 -3.70 8.53
CA LEU A 91 -14.08 -3.47 7.65
C LEU A 91 -14.04 -4.49 6.51
N LYS A 92 -14.33 -5.76 6.82
CA LYS A 92 -14.44 -6.84 5.84
C LYS A 92 -15.35 -6.46 4.67
N ASP A 93 -16.50 -5.85 4.91
CA ASP A 93 -17.46 -5.57 3.84
C ASP A 93 -17.02 -4.38 2.99
N VAL A 94 -16.41 -3.38 3.63
CA VAL A 94 -15.81 -2.22 2.98
C VAL A 94 -14.66 -2.62 2.05
N CYS A 95 -13.84 -3.57 2.47
CA CYS A 95 -12.66 -4.03 1.73
C CYS A 95 -12.91 -5.07 0.64
N SER A 96 -14.15 -5.47 0.38
CA SER A 96 -14.55 -6.51 -0.60
C SER A 96 -14.01 -6.38 -2.01
N ALA A 97 -13.87 -5.15 -2.51
CA ALA A 97 -13.34 -4.92 -3.86
C ALA A 97 -11.81 -4.81 -3.92
N PHE A 98 -11.13 -4.78 -2.76
CA PHE A 98 -9.68 -4.65 -2.69
C PHE A 98 -9.00 -6.02 -2.71
N ARG A 99 -7.81 -6.06 -3.30
CA ARG A 99 -6.96 -7.27 -3.34
C ARG A 99 -6.11 -7.43 -2.08
N LYS A 100 -5.82 -6.35 -1.39
CA LYS A 100 -5.00 -6.34 -0.17
C LYS A 100 -5.69 -5.53 0.92
N VAL A 101 -5.64 -6.00 2.16
CA VAL A 101 -6.17 -5.28 3.33
C VAL A 101 -5.48 -3.93 3.50
N GLU A 102 -4.15 -3.90 3.37
CA GLU A 102 -3.35 -2.67 3.46
C GLU A 102 -3.83 -1.58 2.49
N ASP A 103 -4.08 -1.92 1.22
CA ASP A 103 -4.55 -0.95 0.23
C ASP A 103 -5.95 -0.41 0.56
N CYS A 104 -6.83 -1.24 1.14
CA CYS A 104 -8.15 -0.82 1.59
C CYS A 104 -8.07 0.14 2.78
N VAL A 105 -7.27 -0.21 3.79
CA VAL A 105 -7.11 0.61 5.01
C VAL A 105 -6.40 1.92 4.66
N ALA A 106 -5.41 1.90 3.77
CA ALA A 106 -4.78 3.12 3.25
C ALA A 106 -5.78 4.00 2.48
N ALA A 107 -6.67 3.40 1.68
CA ALA A 107 -7.73 4.15 1.01
C ALA A 107 -8.71 4.81 2.00
N LEU A 108 -9.05 4.12 3.10
CA LEU A 108 -9.87 4.68 4.18
C LEU A 108 -9.19 5.89 4.83
N HIS A 109 -7.92 5.77 5.20
CA HIS A 109 -7.14 6.88 5.75
C HIS A 109 -7.02 8.06 4.79
N ALA A 110 -6.67 7.81 3.52
CA ALA A 110 -6.61 8.87 2.52
C ALA A 110 -7.97 9.58 2.36
N SER A 111 -9.06 8.82 2.35
CA SER A 111 -10.41 9.37 2.30
C SER A 111 -10.72 10.25 3.52
N HIS A 112 -10.35 9.78 4.71
CA HIS A 112 -10.59 10.49 5.97
C HIS A 112 -9.74 11.76 6.11
N ASN A 113 -8.44 11.68 5.79
CA ASN A 113 -7.48 12.78 5.89
C ASN A 113 -7.83 13.91 4.91
N LEU A 114 -8.18 13.54 3.68
CA LEU A 114 -8.45 14.47 2.60
C LEU A 114 -9.93 14.85 2.46
N LYS A 115 -10.79 14.33 3.33
CA LYS A 115 -12.25 14.53 3.30
C LYS A 115 -12.88 14.16 1.95
N LEU A 116 -12.35 13.09 1.34
CA LEU A 116 -12.88 12.53 0.11
C LEU A 116 -14.00 11.54 0.42
N LYS A 117 -14.86 11.29 -0.57
CA LYS A 117 -15.84 10.21 -0.49
C LYS A 117 -15.15 8.89 -0.74
N PHE A 118 -15.21 7.99 0.23
CA PHE A 118 -14.56 6.68 0.14
C PHE A 118 -15.01 5.88 -1.08
N ASN A 119 -16.29 5.98 -1.47
CA ASN A 119 -16.79 5.31 -2.68
C ASN A 119 -16.07 5.75 -3.96
N CYS A 120 -15.66 7.02 -4.07
CA CYS A 120 -14.89 7.49 -5.23
C CYS A 120 -13.47 6.93 -5.19
N VAL A 121 -12.81 6.98 -4.03
CA VAL A 121 -11.46 6.43 -3.83
C VAL A 121 -11.45 4.91 -4.13
N LYS A 122 -12.45 4.19 -3.60
CA LYS A 122 -12.64 2.76 -3.84
C LYS A 122 -12.85 2.46 -5.32
N TRP A 123 -13.67 3.23 -6.03
CA TRP A 123 -13.88 3.02 -7.47
C TRP A 123 -12.57 3.19 -8.25
N ASP A 124 -11.86 4.29 -8.03
CA ASP A 124 -10.61 4.59 -8.75
C ASP A 124 -9.54 3.53 -8.47
N MET A 125 -9.42 3.05 -7.22
CA MET A 125 -8.39 2.08 -6.85
C MET A 125 -8.71 0.64 -7.24
N THR A 126 -9.99 0.28 -7.40
CA THR A 126 -10.40 -1.10 -7.67
C THR A 126 -10.88 -1.29 -9.11
N GLY A 127 -11.23 -0.21 -9.80
CA GLY A 127 -11.94 -0.25 -11.09
C GLY A 127 -13.39 -0.72 -10.96
N VAL A 128 -13.87 -1.04 -9.76
CA VAL A 128 -15.24 -1.54 -9.54
C VAL A 128 -16.16 -0.37 -9.24
N LYS A 129 -17.08 -0.10 -10.17
CA LYS A 129 -18.06 0.97 -10.02
C LYS A 129 -18.99 0.70 -8.82
N PRO A 130 -19.11 1.63 -7.86
CA PRO A 130 -20.00 1.46 -6.73
C PRO A 130 -21.46 1.48 -7.21
N GLY A 131 -22.30 0.58 -6.70
CA GLY A 131 -23.72 0.56 -7.06
C GLY A 131 -24.46 1.81 -6.57
N ALA A 132 -24.16 2.26 -5.35
CA ALA A 132 -24.72 3.47 -4.75
C ALA A 132 -23.69 4.61 -4.70
N GLY A 133 -24.11 5.84 -5.04
CA GLY A 133 -23.26 7.03 -4.96
C GLY A 133 -22.29 7.26 -6.12
N ALA A 134 -22.30 6.38 -7.14
CA ALA A 134 -21.49 6.53 -8.36
C ALA A 134 -21.77 7.84 -9.11
N SER A 135 -22.99 8.39 -9.04
CA SER A 135 -23.34 9.66 -9.69
C SER A 135 -22.55 10.85 -9.14
N SER A 136 -21.94 10.72 -7.96
CA SER A 136 -21.17 11.80 -7.34
C SER A 136 -19.65 11.68 -7.53
N CYS A 137 -19.21 10.68 -8.29
CA CYS A 137 -17.81 10.42 -8.62
C CYS A 137 -17.65 10.42 -10.15
N ALA A 138 -16.62 11.07 -10.69
CA ALA A 138 -16.31 10.95 -12.12
C ALA A 138 -15.81 9.55 -12.48
N GLY A 139 -15.15 8.87 -11.53
CA GLY A 139 -14.51 7.58 -11.72
C GLY A 139 -13.19 7.67 -12.49
N PRO A 140 -12.49 6.54 -12.69
CA PRO A 140 -11.22 6.52 -13.39
C PRO A 140 -11.44 6.71 -14.90
N ALA A 141 -10.56 7.48 -15.56
CA ALA A 141 -10.70 7.84 -16.97
C ALA A 141 -10.62 6.65 -17.95
N SER A 142 -9.96 5.58 -17.54
CA SER A 142 -10.10 4.25 -18.13
C SER A 142 -10.70 3.38 -17.05
N ASP A 143 -11.63 2.46 -17.36
CA ASP A 143 -12.27 1.51 -16.42
C ASP A 143 -11.30 0.52 -15.72
N ARG A 144 -10.06 0.95 -15.46
CA ARG A 144 -8.96 0.24 -14.84
C ARG A 144 -8.64 0.89 -13.50
N ALA A 145 -8.30 0.05 -12.53
CA ALA A 145 -7.76 0.45 -11.25
C ALA A 145 -6.53 1.37 -11.39
N MET A 146 -6.42 2.35 -10.49
CA MET A 146 -5.32 3.29 -10.37
C MET A 146 -4.63 3.17 -9.01
N SER A 147 -3.40 3.67 -8.90
CA SER A 147 -2.71 3.76 -7.60
C SER A 147 -3.36 4.79 -6.68
N LEU A 148 -3.05 4.72 -5.38
CA LEU A 148 -3.57 5.68 -4.40
C LEU A 148 -3.12 7.12 -4.70
N ALA A 149 -1.82 7.39 -4.96
CA ALA A 149 -1.42 8.74 -5.36
C ALA A 149 -2.12 9.22 -6.63
N LYS A 150 -2.31 8.36 -7.65
CA LYS A 150 -2.99 8.78 -8.88
C LYS A 150 -4.45 9.13 -8.59
N THR A 151 -5.12 8.32 -7.78
CA THR A 151 -6.48 8.56 -7.29
C THR A 151 -6.56 9.90 -6.55
N ILE A 152 -5.63 10.17 -5.63
CA ILE A 152 -5.58 11.44 -4.89
C ILE A 152 -5.38 12.62 -5.84
N ARG A 153 -4.48 12.53 -6.83
CA ARG A 153 -4.27 13.62 -7.81
C ARG A 153 -5.55 13.96 -8.59
N VAL A 154 -6.34 12.94 -8.94
CA VAL A 154 -7.58 13.12 -9.71
C VAL A 154 -8.69 13.69 -8.83
N LEU A 155 -8.89 13.14 -7.63
CA LEU A 155 -9.98 13.55 -6.73
C LEU A 155 -9.68 14.83 -5.94
N LYS A 156 -8.40 15.12 -5.70
CA LYS A 156 -7.92 16.25 -4.90
C LYS A 156 -6.61 16.84 -5.47
N PRO A 157 -6.68 17.57 -6.58
CA PRO A 157 -5.49 18.09 -7.26
C PRO A 157 -4.70 19.13 -6.45
N ASP A 158 -5.31 19.74 -5.43
CA ASP A 158 -4.67 20.67 -4.50
C ASP A 158 -3.84 19.99 -3.39
N ALA A 159 -3.98 18.68 -3.21
CA ALA A 159 -3.24 17.92 -2.20
C ALA A 159 -1.89 17.38 -2.73
N SER A 160 -0.92 17.23 -1.83
CA SER A 160 0.35 16.58 -2.14
C SER A 160 0.18 15.06 -2.21
N ALA A 161 -0.29 14.55 -3.36
CA ALA A 161 -0.72 13.16 -3.49
C ALA A 161 0.29 12.09 -3.05
N ASN A 162 1.58 12.31 -3.29
CA ASN A 162 2.62 11.35 -2.87
C ASN A 162 2.84 11.38 -1.35
N ALA A 163 2.77 12.56 -0.74
CA ALA A 163 2.90 12.69 0.71
C ALA A 163 1.68 12.07 1.40
N GLU A 164 0.48 12.34 0.88
CA GLU A 164 -0.77 11.79 1.41
C GLU A 164 -0.86 10.27 1.25
N GLU A 165 -0.45 9.71 0.09
CA GLU A 165 -0.33 8.27 -0.07
C GLU A 165 0.62 7.67 0.97
N LYS A 166 1.80 8.29 1.19
CA LYS A 166 2.78 7.80 2.15
C LYS A 166 2.23 7.84 3.59
N THR A 167 1.57 8.94 3.96
CA THR A 167 0.92 9.08 5.27
C THR A 167 -0.16 8.02 5.46
N ALA A 168 -1.06 7.86 4.49
CA ALA A 168 -2.16 6.90 4.57
C ALA A 168 -1.68 5.44 4.63
N ARG A 169 -0.64 5.08 3.85
CA ARG A 169 0.00 3.75 3.93
C ARG A 169 0.68 3.51 5.27
N LYS A 170 1.36 4.53 5.82
CA LYS A 170 1.97 4.42 7.14
C LYS A 170 0.91 4.16 8.21
N GLN A 171 -0.17 4.93 8.21
CA GLN A 171 -1.29 4.74 9.14
C GLN A 171 -1.91 3.35 9.01
N ALA A 172 -2.13 2.87 7.78
CA ALA A 172 -2.64 1.53 7.55
C ALA A 172 -1.71 0.44 8.09
N HIS A 173 -0.39 0.58 7.88
CA HIS A 173 0.59 -0.34 8.41
C HIS A 173 0.59 -0.35 9.95
N ASP A 174 0.59 0.83 10.57
CA ASP A 174 0.60 0.97 12.03
C ASP A 174 -0.65 0.34 12.65
N ASP A 175 -1.85 0.63 12.12
CA ASP A 175 -3.09 0.02 12.60
C ASP A 175 -3.07 -1.51 12.46
N MET A 176 -2.58 -2.02 11.32
CA MET A 176 -2.48 -3.46 11.09
C MET A 176 -1.44 -4.13 12.00
N ALA A 177 -0.35 -3.44 12.35
CA ALA A 177 0.66 -3.95 13.29
C ALA A 177 0.11 -3.95 14.73
N ASP A 178 -0.59 -2.89 15.11
CA ASP A 178 -1.23 -2.77 16.41
C ASP A 178 -2.35 -3.83 16.57
N ALA A 179 -3.10 -4.13 15.51
CA ALA A 179 -4.13 -5.16 15.51
C ALA A 179 -3.58 -6.59 15.68
N LYS A 180 -2.31 -6.82 15.35
CA LYS A 180 -1.63 -8.12 15.48
C LYS A 180 -0.95 -8.34 16.83
N SER A 181 -0.70 -7.24 17.55
CA SER A 181 -0.06 -7.25 18.88
C SER A 181 -1.04 -7.68 19.97
#